data_AF-A0A0F8X9P3-F1
#
_entry.id   AF-A0A0F8X9P3-F1
#
_cell.length_a   1.000
_cell.length_b   1.000
_cell.length_c   1.000
_cell.angle_alpha   90.00
_cell.angle_beta   90.00
_cell.angle_gamma   90.00
#
_symmetry.space_group_name_H-M   'P 1'
#
loop_
_entity.id
_entity.type
_entity.pdbx_description
1 polymer ?
#
loop_
_entity_poly.entity_id
_entity_poly.type
_entity_poly.pdbx_seq_one_letter_code
_entity_poly.pdbx_strand_id
1 'polypeptide(L)' 'MKDVLLALRHKLEKFVDTLGASRYGAGTDLTTGETDFSFDLSGKTYSVRIAELKQ' A
#
# COMPACT_ATOMS: atom_id res chain seq x y z
N MET A 1 1.97 -16.31 -1.11
CA MET A 1 2.91 -15.18 -1.30
C MET A 1 2.16 -13.89 -1.61
N LYS A 2 1.28 -13.88 -2.62
CA LYS A 2 0.31 -12.79 -2.86
C LYS A 2 -0.48 -12.39 -1.61
N ASP A 3 -0.91 -13.36 -0.81
CA ASP A 3 -1.63 -13.11 0.45
C ASP A 3 -0.79 -12.37 1.50
N VAL A 4 0.54 -12.56 1.50
CA VAL A 4 1.45 -11.92 2.46
C VAL A 4 1.65 -10.45 2.10
N LEU A 5 1.87 -10.13 0.82
CA LEU A 5 2.03 -8.76 0.35
C LEU A 5 0.71 -7.98 0.51
N LEU A 6 -0.42 -8.63 0.23
CA LEU A 6 -1.75 -8.06 0.47
C LEU A 6 -2.01 -7.80 1.96
N ALA A 7 -1.67 -8.74 2.83
CA ALA A 7 -1.80 -8.57 4.27
C ALA A 7 -0.89 -7.44 4.80
N LEU A 8 0.32 -7.29 4.25
CA LEU A 8 1.21 -6.19 4.57
C LEU A 8 0.61 -4.85 4.14
N ARG A 9 0.04 -4.76 2.93
CA ARG A 9 -0.69 -3.56 2.48
C ARG A 9 -1.79 -3.18 3.46
N HIS A 10 -2.65 -4.14 3.84
CA HIS A 10 -3.74 -3.87 4.79
C HIS A 10 -3.26 -3.36 6.15
N LYS A 11 -2.08 -3.81 6.63
CA LYS A 11 -1.49 -3.28 7.86
C LYS A 11 -1.04 -1.82 7.69
N LEU A 12 -0.41 -1.49 6.56
CA LEU A 12 0.02 -0.12 6.28
C LEU A 12 -1.18 0.81 6.06
N GLU A 13 -2.22 0.35 5.37
CA GLU A 13 -3.47 1.07 5.21
C GLU A 13 -4.10 1.41 6.57
N LYS A 14 -4.19 0.44 7.49
CA LYS A 14 -4.69 0.69 8.85
C LYS A 14 -3.83 1.68 9.61
N PHE A 15 -2.50 1.59 9.48
CA PHE A 15 -1.60 2.56 10.10
C PHE A 15 -1.86 3.97 9.57
N VAL A 16 -2.02 4.13 8.26
CA VAL A 16 -2.37 5.41 7.64
C VAL A 16 -3.72 5.94 8.14
N ASP A 17 -4.73 5.08 8.32
CA ASP A 17 -6.01 5.46 8.92
C ASP A 17 -5.82 6.00 10.36
N THR A 18 -4.91 5.42 11.16
CA THR A 18 -4.60 5.93 12.51
C THR A 18 -3.93 7.30 12.52
N LEU A 19 -3.28 7.69 11.42
CA LEU A 19 -2.69 9.02 11.26
C LEU A 19 -3.72 10.08 10.83
N GLY A 20 -4.97 9.69 10.57
CA GLY A 20 -6.01 10.59 10.05
C GLY A 20 -5.79 10.97 8.58
N ALA A 21 -5.03 10.18 7.84
CA ALA A 21 -4.80 10.39 6.41
C ALA A 21 -5.97 9.89 5.55
N SER A 22 -6.11 10.46 4.36
CA SER A 22 -7.13 10.05 3.38
C SER A 22 -6.49 9.16 2.31
N ARG A 23 -6.89 7.89 2.23
CA ARG A 23 -6.35 6.91 1.26
C ARG A 23 -7.06 6.96 -0.08
N TYR A 24 -6.32 6.72 -1.16
CA TYR A 24 -6.85 6.59 -2.52
C TYR A 24 -5.90 5.80 -3.43
N GLY A 25 -6.43 5.31 -4.56
CA GLY A 25 -5.66 4.64 -5.60
C GLY A 25 -4.93 3.39 -5.08
N ALA A 26 -5.66 2.29 -4.86
CA ALA A 26 -5.10 1.03 -4.39
C ALA A 26 -5.12 -0.03 -5.49
N GLY A 27 -3.98 -0.67 -5.73
CA GLY A 27 -3.78 -1.62 -6.82
C GLY A 27 -3.08 -2.91 -6.39
N THR A 28 -3.34 -3.98 -7.13
CA THR A 28 -2.52 -5.20 -7.07
C THR A 28 -2.30 -5.69 -8.49
N ASP A 29 -1.05 -5.74 -8.92
CA ASP A 29 -0.68 -6.36 -10.18
C ASP A 29 -0.76 -7.89 -10.02
N LEU A 30 -1.69 -8.51 -10.74
CA LEU A 30 -1.93 -9.95 -10.65
C LEU A 30 -0.80 -10.78 -11.29
N THR A 31 0.02 -10.19 -12.16
CA THR A 31 1.13 -10.85 -12.84
C THR A 31 2.38 -10.91 -11.96
N THR A 32 2.70 -9.82 -11.27
CA THR A 32 3.88 -9.70 -10.41
C THR A 32 3.59 -9.94 -8.93
N GLY A 33 2.33 -9.79 -8.50
CA GLY A 33 1.93 -9.80 -7.09
C GLY A 33 2.24 -8.50 -6.35
N GLU A 34 2.77 -7.50 -7.04
CA GLU A 34 3.03 -6.17 -6.49
C GLU A 34 1.73 -5.51 -6.05
N THR A 35 1.78 -4.78 -4.93
CA THR A 35 0.62 -4.02 -4.46
C THR A 35 1.01 -2.64 -3.98
N ASP A 36 0.14 -1.68 -4.27
CA ASP A 36 0.36 -0.28 -3.98
C ASP A 36 -0.89 0.39 -3.43
N PHE A 37 -0.67 1.53 -2.75
CA PHE A 37 -1.72 2.48 -2.43
C PHE A 37 -1.13 3.88 -2.21
N SER A 38 -1.96 4.92 -2.37
CA SER A 38 -1.60 6.30 -2.07
C SER A 38 -2.45 6.87 -0.93
N PHE A 39 -1.96 7.92 -0.30
CA PHE A 39 -2.70 8.66 0.72
C PHE A 39 -2.24 10.11 0.85
N ASP A 40 -3.15 10.99 1.25
CA ASP A 40 -2.85 12.35 1.63
C ASP A 40 -2.76 12.45 3.16
N LEU A 41 -1.65 13.02 3.64
CA LEU A 41 -1.43 13.37 5.03
C LEU A 41 -1.02 14.84 5.11
N SER A 42 -1.84 15.66 5.76
CA SER A 42 -1.58 17.10 5.95
C SER A 42 -1.30 17.85 4.64
N GLY A 43 -2.07 17.56 3.59
CA GLY A 43 -1.96 18.19 2.27
C GLY A 43 -0.77 17.73 1.43
N LYS A 44 -0.06 16.66 1.85
CA LYS A 44 1.01 16.01 1.08
C LYS A 44 0.60 14.60 0.68
N THR A 45 0.85 14.28 -0.58
CA THR A 45 0.62 12.96 -1.15
C THR A 45 1.81 12.04 -0.89
N TYR A 46 1.51 10.84 -0.42
CA TYR A 46 2.45 9.74 -0.22
C TYR A 46 1.97 8.53 -0.99
N SER A 47 2.91 7.71 -1.46
CA SER A 47 2.62 6.45 -2.15
C SER A 47 3.47 5.34 -1.56
N VAL A 48 2.84 4.20 -1.33
CA VAL A 48 3.47 2.99 -0.82
C VAL A 48 3.42 1.94 -1.92
N ARG A 49 4.59 1.40 -2.27
CA ARG A 49 4.76 0.30 -3.23
C ARG A 49 5.41 -0.87 -2.53
N ILE A 50 4.76 -2.03 -2.57
CA ILE A 50 5.25 -3.28 -1.95
C ILE A 50 5.51 -4.28 -3.08
N ALA A 51 6.79 -4.59 -3.31
CA ALA A 51 7.23 -5.59 -4.28
C ALA A 51 8.28 -6.51 -3.65
N GLU A 52 8.34 -7.75 -4.14
CA GLU A 52 9.44 -8.67 -3.80
C GLU A 52 10.68 -8.33 -4.63
N LEU A 53 11.83 -8.17 -3.98
CA LEU A 53 13.10 -7.99 -4.67
C LEU A 53 13.62 -9.37 -5.09
N LYS A 54 13.68 -9.63 -6.40
CA LYS A 54 14.35 -10.81 -6.94
C LYS A 54 15.87 -10.61 -6.78
N GLN A 55 16.50 -11.44 -5.96
CA GLN A 55 17.95 -11.57 -5.88
C GLN A 55 18.47 -12.55 -6.93
#